data_AF-A0A967LY06-F1
#
_entry.id   AF-A0A967LY06-F1
#
_cell.length_a   1.000
_cell.length_b   1.000
_cell.length_c   1.000
_cell.angle_alpha   90.00
_cell.angle_beta   90.00
_cell.angle_gamma   90.00
#
_symmetry.space_group_name_H-M   'P 1'
#
loop_
_entity.id
_entity.type
_entity.pdbx_description
1 polymer ?
#
loop_
_entity_poly.entity_id
_entity_poly.type
_entity_poly.pdbx_seq_one_letter_code
_entity_poly.pdbx_strand_id
1 'polypeptide(L)' 'PELEKELLDTYYRFKGWNDEGIPTKETLDELGLEYVSQDFLQRGILTDGQDAPSNGETN' A
#
# COMPACT_ATOMS: atom_id res chain seq x y z
N PRO A 1 -12.06 19.62 2.69
CA PRO A 1 -12.02 18.15 2.85
C PRO A 1 -11.82 17.36 1.54
N GLU A 2 -12.31 17.82 0.37
CA GLU A 2 -12.09 17.10 -0.91
C GLU A 2 -10.65 17.22 -1.44
N LEU A 3 -10.05 18.42 -1.32
CA LEU A 3 -8.70 18.69 -1.84
C LEU A 3 -7.63 17.81 -1.19
N GLU A 4 -7.72 17.61 0.12
CA GLU A 4 -6.80 16.77 0.89
C GLU A 4 -6.83 15.31 0.41
N LYS A 5 -8.04 14.81 0.07
CA LYS A 5 -8.23 13.45 -0.41
C LYS A 5 -7.61 13.25 -1.80
N GLU A 6 -7.79 14.22 -2.69
CA GLU A 6 -7.20 14.20 -4.04
C GLU A 6 -5.67 14.30 -4.02
N LEU A 7 -5.13 15.12 -3.10
CA LEU A 7 -3.69 15.22 -2.85
C LEU A 7 -3.11 13.90 -2.34
N LEU A 8 -3.79 13.24 -1.39
CA LEU A 8 -3.41 11.94 -0.86
C LEU A 8 -3.44 10.84 -1.93
N ASP A 9 -4.52 10.78 -2.71
CA ASP A 9 -4.70 9.81 -3.79
C ASP A 9 -3.61 9.96 -4.86
N THR A 10 -3.34 11.20 -5.27
CA THR A 10 -2.27 11.51 -6.22
C THR A 10 -0.90 11.15 -5.65
N TYR A 11 -0.66 11.42 -4.37
CA TYR A 11 0.58 11.09 -3.69
C TYR A 11 0.79 9.57 -3.62
N TYR A 12 -0.26 8.82 -3.28
CA TYR A 12 -0.22 7.36 -3.25
C TYR A 12 0.08 6.78 -4.62
N ARG A 13 -0.62 7.22 -5.68
CA ARG A 13 -0.31 6.82 -7.06
C ARG A 13 1.11 7.18 -7.46
N PHE A 14 1.58 8.38 -7.11
CA PHE A 14 2.93 8.82 -7.43
C PHE A 14 4.00 7.96 -6.75
N LYS A 15 3.73 7.49 -5.53
CA LYS A 15 4.64 6.61 -4.78
C LYS A 15 4.49 5.14 -5.14
N GLY A 16 3.48 4.73 -5.91
CA GLY A 16 3.16 3.32 -6.19
C GLY A 16 2.52 2.62 -4.98
N TRP A 17 1.68 3.34 -4.24
CA TRP A 17 0.91 2.82 -3.11
C TRP A 17 -0.52 2.51 -3.53
N ASN A 18 -1.14 1.53 -2.88
CA ASN A 18 -2.56 1.22 -3.07
C ASN A 18 -3.46 2.32 -2.46
N ASP A 19 -4.76 2.33 -2.83
CA ASP A 19 -5.79 3.23 -2.30
C ASP A 19 -5.91 3.25 -0.76
N GLU A 20 -5.34 2.24 -0.10
CA GLU A 20 -5.27 2.13 1.36
C GLU A 20 -4.03 2.80 1.96
N GLY A 21 -3.20 3.42 1.12
CA GLY A 21 -1.92 4.00 1.51
C GLY A 21 -0.84 2.94 1.81
N ILE A 22 -1.01 1.72 1.30
CA ILE A 22 -0.04 0.64 1.50
C ILE A 22 0.97 0.64 0.34
N PRO A 23 2.27 0.88 0.60
CA PRO A 23 3.31 0.79 -0.42
C PRO A 23 3.47 -0.65 -0.94
N THR A 24 3.66 -0.79 -2.25
CA THR A 24 3.97 -2.09 -2.86
C THR A 24 5.37 -2.57 -2.46
N LYS A 25 5.63 -3.87 -2.65
CA LYS A 25 6.95 -4.45 -2.39
C LYS A 25 8.05 -3.74 -3.18
N GLU A 26 7.78 -3.37 -4.44
CA GLU A 26 8.71 -2.65 -5.31
C GLU A 26 9.05 -1.27 -4.72
N THR A 27 8.03 -0.50 -4.33
CA THR A 27 8.23 0.79 -3.67
C THR A 27 9.01 0.65 -2.35
N LEU A 28 8.71 -0.38 -1.56
CA LEU A 28 9.40 -0.63 -0.29
C LEU A 28 10.87 -1.00 -0.53
N ASP A 29 11.18 -1.77 -1.57
CA ASP A 29 12.54 -2.11 -1.97
C ASP A 29 13.33 -0.86 -2.41
N GLU A 30 12.74 -0.03 -3.28
CA GLU A 30 13.35 1.23 -3.75
C GLU A 30 13.62 2.23 -2.59
N LEU A 31 12.76 2.23 -1.57
CA LEU A 31 12.91 3.08 -0.39
C LEU A 31 13.85 2.47 0.66
N GLY A 32 14.37 1.25 0.46
CA GLY A 32 15.18 0.53 1.44
C GLY A 32 14.39 0.09 2.70
N LEU A 33 13.08 -0.07 2.56
CA LEU A 33 12.13 -0.48 3.58
C LEU A 33 11.77 -1.97 3.45
N GLU A 34 12.72 -2.82 3.04
CA GLU A 34 12.46 -4.26 2.86
C GLU A 34 11.94 -4.91 4.15
N TYR A 35 12.38 -4.45 5.32
CA TYR A 35 11.93 -4.99 6.61
C TYR A 35 10.43 -4.72 6.84
N VAL A 36 9.90 -3.61 6.31
CA VAL A 36 8.47 -3.30 6.35
C VAL A 36 7.70 -4.20 5.40
N SER A 37 8.26 -4.47 4.21
CA SER A 37 7.61 -5.38 3.26
C SER A 37 7.50 -6.81 3.82
N GLN A 38 8.54 -7.28 4.51
CA GLN A 38 8.53 -8.54 5.24
C GLN A 38 7.50 -8.55 6.38
N ASP A 39 7.43 -7.49 7.17
CA ASP A 39 6.45 -7.37 8.26
C ASP A 39 5.01 -7.32 7.72
N PHE A 40 4.79 -6.65 6.58
CA PHE A 40 3.49 -6.62 5.90
C PHE A 40 3.09 -7.97 5.33
N LEU A 41 4.02 -8.72 4.73
CA LEU A 41 3.77 -10.10 4.28
C LEU A 41 3.47 -11.02 5.47
N GLN A 42 4.21 -10.88 6.57
CA GLN A 42 4.04 -11.69 7.78
C GLN A 42 2.69 -11.41 8.47
N ARG A 43 2.20 -10.17 8.40
CA ARG A 43 0.89 -9.77 8.92
C ARG A 43 -0.26 -10.08 7.97
N GLY A 44 0.02 -10.50 6.73
CA GLY A 44 -0.99 -10.69 5.68
C GLY A 44 -1.57 -9.38 5.13
N ILE A 45 -0.85 -8.27 5.30
CA ILE A 45 -1.20 -6.94 4.76
C ILE A 45 -0.78 -6.84 3.30
N LEU A 46 0.42 -7.35 2.95
CA LEU A 46 0.79 -7.61 1.57
C LEU A 46 0.62 -9.09 1.28
N THR A 47 0.10 -9.42 0.10
CA THR A 47 0.12 -10.78 -0.44
C THR A 47 1.10 -10.79 -1.60
N ASP A 48 1.98 -11.78 -1.68
CA ASP A 48 3.14 -11.82 -2.61
C ASP A 48 2.77 -11.89 -4.10
N GLY A 49 1.49 -11.90 -4.45
CA GLY A 49 1.03 -12.06 -5.83
C GLY A 49 -0.17 -11.24 -6.25
N GLN A 50 -0.69 -10.30 -5.44
CA GLN A 50 -1.84 -9.50 -5.86
C GLN A 50 -1.75 -8.06 -5.33
N ASP A 51 -1.80 -7.11 -6.28
CA ASP A 51 -2.75 -6.00 -6.26
C ASP A 51 -4.13 -6.50 -5.79
N ALA A 52 -4.28 -6.76 -4.49
CA ALA A 52 -5.55 -7.07 -3.88
C ALA A 52 -6.07 -5.77 -3.28
N PRO A 53 -7.21 -5.24 -3.76
CA PRO A 53 -7.92 -4.23 -3.00
C PRO A 53 -8.35 -4.91 -1.70
N SER A 54 -7.98 -4.40 -0.53
CA SER A 54 -8.54 -4.91 0.71
C SER A 54 -9.99 -4.49 0.75
N ASN A 55 -10.85 -5.35 0.22
CA ASN A 55 -12.27 -5.20 0.38
C ASN A 55 -12.56 -5.62 1.81
N GLY A 56 -12.72 -4.60 2.67
CA GLY A 56 -13.03 -4.74 4.08
C GLY A 56 -14.10 -5.80 4.33
N GLU A 57 -13.72 -6.73 5.18
CA GLU A 57 -14.45 -7.86 5.73
C GLU A 57 -15.92 -7.55 6.05
N THR A 58 -16.81 -8.33 5.46
CA THR A 58 -18.21 -8.50 5.87
C THR A 58 -18.29 -9.07 7.28
N ASN A 59 -18.99 -8.38 8.18
CA ASN A 59 -19.67 -8.96 9.35
C ASN A 59 -21.10 -8.43 9.42
#